data_AF-A0A3B9AGR2-F1
#
_entry.id   AF-A0A3B9AGR2-F1
#
_cell.length_a   1.000
_cell.length_b   1.000
_cell.length_c   1.000
_cell.angle_alpha   90.00
_cell.angle_beta   90.00
_cell.angle_gamma   90.00
#
_symmetry.space_group_name_H-M   'P 1'
#
loop_
_entity.id
_entity.type
_entity.pdbx_description
1 polymer ?
#
loop_
_entity_poly.entity_id
_entity_poly.type
_entity_poly.pdbx_seq_one_letter_code
_entity_poly.pdbx_strand_id
1 'polypeptide(L)' 'EGSPLRHYTRELADKLEASFRESGAVAGAIESVKVTWAMTYGEPSISQRVDDFKRQGIERIVLCPLYPQFSSTT' A
#
# COMPACT_ATOMS: atom_id res chain seq x y z
N GLU A 1 16.39 12.86 10.23
CA GLU A 1 15.10 12.45 10.79
C GLU A 1 13.98 12.82 9.83
N GLY A 2 13.08 11.89 9.52
CA GLY A 2 12.18 11.98 8.36
C GLY A 2 10.86 12.71 8.63
N SER A 3 10.08 12.94 7.55
CA SER A 3 8.72 13.48 7.64
C SER A 3 7.83 12.54 8.50
N PRO A 4 7.10 13.05 9.52
CA PRO A 4 6.18 12.25 10.32
C PRO A 4 5.16 11.49 9.47
N LEU A 5 4.68 12.09 8.38
CA LEU A 5 3.79 11.45 7.43
C LEU A 5 4.41 10.17 6.86
N ARG A 6 5.66 10.25 6.35
CA ARG A 6 6.36 9.08 5.82
C ARG A 6 6.59 8.00 6.86
N HIS A 7 6.85 8.40 8.11
CA HIS A 7 7.05 7.46 9.21
C HIS A 7 5.77 6.67 9.49
N TYR A 8 4.68 7.36 9.79
CA TYR A 8 3.42 6.70 10.14
C TYR A 8 2.77 5.99 8.96
N THR A 9 2.88 6.51 7.73
CA THR A 9 2.38 5.83 6.54
C THR A 9 3.10 4.51 6.29
N ARG A 10 4.41 4.44 6.53
CA ARG A 10 5.16 3.18 6.45
C ARG A 10 4.72 2.20 7.53
N GLU A 11 4.67 2.66 8.77
CA GLU A 11 4.25 1.82 9.90
C GLU A 11 2.83 1.26 9.71
N LEU A 12 1.91 2.07 9.16
CA LEU A 12 0.55 1.64 8.82
C LEU A 12 0.56 0.53 7.76
N ALA A 13 1.35 0.69 6.69
CA ALA A 13 1.47 -0.33 5.64
C ALA A 13 2.02 -1.65 6.20
N ASP A 14 3.06 -1.58 7.04
CA ASP A 14 3.68 -2.75 7.67
C ASP A 14 2.68 -3.51 8.57
N LYS A 15 1.93 -2.77 9.40
CA LYS A 15 0.87 -3.35 10.26
C LYS A 15 -0.28 -3.93 9.47
N LEU A 16 -0.66 -3.30 8.36
CA LEU A 16 -1.73 -3.79 7.50
C LEU A 16 -1.33 -5.10 6.81
N GLU A 17 -0.09 -5.22 6.33
CA GLU A 17 0.43 -6.47 5.77
C GLU A 17 0.42 -7.60 6.82
N ALA A 18 0.88 -7.31 8.05
CA ALA A 18 0.85 -8.27 9.15
C ALA A 18 -0.59 -8.73 9.47
N SER A 19 -1.54 -7.79 9.53
CA SER A 19 -2.96 -8.09 9.78
C SER A 19 -3.57 -9.00 8.71
N PHE A 20 -3.24 -8.79 7.42
CA PHE A 20 -3.69 -9.70 6.35
C PHE A 20 -3.10 -11.10 6.49
N ARG A 21 -1.84 -11.21 6.92
CA ARG A 21 -1.18 -12.49 7.17
C ARG A 21 -1.83 -13.24 8.34
N GLU A 22 -2.16 -12.54 9.41
CA GLU A 22 -2.75 -13.12 10.62
C GLU A 22 -4.22 -13.53 10.45
N SER A 23 -5.01 -12.69 9.79
CA SER A 23 -6.46 -12.88 9.66
C SER A 23 -6.85 -13.95 8.65
N GLY A 24 -5.95 -14.34 7.73
CA GLY A 24 -6.30 -15.18 6.59
C GLY A 24 -7.44 -14.60 5.73
N ALA A 25 -7.71 -13.29 5.87
CA ALA A 25 -8.99 -12.66 5.53
C ALA A 25 -9.29 -12.56 4.03
N VAL A 26 -8.40 -12.99 3.15
CA VAL A 26 -8.76 -13.17 1.75
C VAL A 26 -9.30 -14.58 1.57
N ALA A 27 -10.56 -14.76 1.97
CA ALA A 27 -11.33 -15.98 1.75
C ALA A 27 -11.23 -16.41 0.27
N GLY A 28 -10.36 -17.39 0.00
CA GLY A 28 -10.32 -18.13 -1.25
C GLY A 28 -9.28 -17.77 -2.32
N ALA A 29 -8.29 -16.87 -2.12
CA ALA A 29 -7.39 -16.58 -3.25
C ALA A 29 -5.94 -16.10 -3.01
N ILE A 30 -5.51 -15.65 -1.83
CA ILE A 30 -4.20 -14.98 -1.75
C ILE A 30 -3.42 -15.39 -0.51
N GLU A 31 -2.54 -16.39 -0.67
CA GLU A 31 -1.55 -16.81 0.34
C GLU A 31 -0.49 -15.73 0.65
N SER A 32 -0.47 -14.59 -0.06
CA SER A 32 0.45 -13.50 0.23
C SER A 32 -0.04 -12.13 -0.27
N VAL A 33 -0.84 -11.43 0.52
CA VAL A 33 -1.15 -10.02 0.23
C VAL A 33 0.10 -9.19 0.49
N LYS A 34 0.53 -8.42 -0.51
CA LYS A 34 1.62 -7.44 -0.39
C LYS A 34 1.06 -6.04 -0.23
N VAL A 35 1.58 -5.31 0.75
CA VAL A 35 1.16 -3.93 1.02
C VAL A 35 2.37 -3.01 0.85
N THR A 36 2.18 -1.90 0.16
CA THR A 36 3.16 -0.82 0.08
C THR A 36 2.47 0.53 0.21
N TRP A 37 3.26 1.53 0.58
CA TRP A 37 2.84 2.93 0.50
C TRP A 37 3.47 3.62 -0.70
N ALA A 38 2.79 4.65 -1.20
CA ALA A 38 3.23 5.51 -2.27
C ALA A 38 2.72 6.94 -2.04
N MET A 39 3.40 7.91 -2.65
CA MET A 39 3.07 9.33 -2.58
C MET A 39 2.61 9.82 -3.95
N THR A 40 1.59 10.68 -3.97
CA THR A 40 1.19 11.44 -5.17
C THR A 40 2.30 12.43 -5.56
N TYR A 41 2.86 13.11 -4.56
CA TYR A 41 3.98 14.03 -4.70
C TYR A 41 5.14 13.59 -3.81
N GLY A 42 6.25 13.19 -4.43
CA GLY A 42 7.45 12.73 -3.75
C GLY A 42 7.64 11.20 -3.82
N GLU A 43 8.66 10.72 -3.12
CA GLU A 43 9.09 9.32 -3.20
C GLU A 43 8.72 8.50 -1.96
N PRO A 44 8.35 7.21 -2.15
CA PRO A 44 8.22 6.49 -3.41
C PRO A 44 6.93 6.87 -4.15
N SER A 45 7.03 7.12 -5.45
CA SER A 45 5.87 7.48 -6.28
C SER A 45 4.93 6.30 -6.56
N ILE A 46 3.67 6.59 -6.92
CA ILE A 46 2.68 5.56 -7.29
C ILE A 46 3.16 4.73 -8.48
N SER A 47 3.70 5.37 -9.52
CA SER A 47 4.22 4.68 -10.71
C SER A 47 5.34 3.70 -10.35
N GLN A 48 6.31 4.15 -9.54
CA GLN A 48 7.41 3.30 -9.09
C GLN A 48 6.90 2.04 -8.37
N ARG A 49 5.94 2.20 -7.46
CA ARG A 49 5.37 1.08 -6.70
C ARG A 49 4.55 0.12 -7.57
N VAL A 50 3.81 0.64 -8.54
CA VAL A 50 3.08 -0.21 -9.50
C VAL A 50 4.07 -1.02 -10.33
N ASP A 51 5.17 -0.42 -10.79
CA ASP A 51 6.18 -1.13 -11.56
C ASP A 51 6.94 -2.17 -10.71
N ASP A 52 7.22 -1.88 -9.44
CA ASP A 52 7.77 -2.85 -8.48
C ASP A 52 6.85 -4.06 -8.32
N PHE A 53 5.53 -3.83 -8.22
CA PHE A 53 4.54 -4.90 -8.10
C PHE A 53 4.40 -5.73 -9.37
N LYS A 54 4.41 -5.09 -10.54
CA LYS A 54 4.44 -5.80 -11.84
C LYS A 54 5.66 -6.69 -11.96
N ARG A 55 6.85 -6.20 -11.58
CA ARG A 55 8.09 -7.00 -11.57
C ARG A 55 8.04 -8.21 -10.62
N GLN A 56 7.23 -8.14 -9.57
CA GLN A 56 7.00 -9.23 -8.62
C GLN A 56 5.92 -10.22 -9.08
N GLY A 57 5.32 -10.03 -10.26
CA GLY A 57 4.23 -10.88 -10.75
C GLY A 57 2.88 -10.62 -10.09
N ILE A 58 2.69 -9.46 -9.45
CA ILE A 58 1.41 -9.07 -8.84
C ILE A 58 0.48 -8.57 -9.95
N GLU A 59 -0.59 -9.32 -10.21
CA GLU A 59 -1.56 -9.01 -11.27
C GLU A 59 -2.75 -8.19 -10.77
N ARG A 60 -3.07 -8.26 -9.48
CA ARG A 60 -4.21 -7.56 -8.86
C ARG A 60 -3.71 -6.51 -7.89
N ILE A 61 -3.97 -5.25 -8.24
CA ILE A 61 -3.55 -4.08 -7.45
C ILE A 61 -4.80 -3.31 -7.02
N VAL A 62 -4.90 -3.04 -5.72
CA VAL A 62 -5.92 -2.17 -5.14
C VAL A 62 -5.23 -0.89 -4.66
N LEU A 63 -5.75 0.26 -5.09
CA LEU A 63 -5.32 1.57 -4.58
C LEU A 63 -6.24 1.98 -3.43
N CYS A 64 -5.66 2.25 -2.26
CA CYS A 64 -6.39 2.67 -1.06
C CYS A 64 -5.94 4.09 -0.66
N PRO A 65 -6.73 5.13 -0.96
CA PRO A 65 -6.43 6.48 -0.52
C PRO A 65 -6.44 6.58 1.02
N LEU A 66 -5.44 7.27 1.59
CA LEU A 66 -5.38 7.50 3.05
C LEU A 66 -6.27 8.67 3.51
N TYR A 67 -6.92 9.36 2.58
CA TYR A 67 -7.91 10.39 2.87
C TYR A 67 -9.31 9.76 2.82
N PRO A 68 -10.01 9.67 3.98
CA PRO A 68 -11.31 9.00 4.03
C PRO A 68 -12.41 9.77 3.28
N GLN A 69 -12.26 11.10 3.14
CA GLN A 69 -13.13 11.90 2.30
C GLN A 69 -12.57 11.97 0.89
N PHE A 70 -13.39 11.59 -0.09
CA PHE A 70 -13.06 11.78 -1.50
C PHE A 70 -12.99 13.27 -1.84
N SER A 71 -11.90 13.70 -2.46
CA SER A 71 -11.77 14.99 -3.13
C SER A 71 -11.21 14.77 -4.52
N SER A 72 -11.74 15.45 -5.53
CA SER A 72 -11.22 15.35 -6.91
C SER A 72 -9.78 15.83 -7.07
N THR A 73 -9.25 16.54 -6.06
CA THR A 73 -7.90 17.13 -6.05
C THR A 73 -6.87 16.33 -5.25
N THR A 74 -7.25 15.20 -4.63
CA THR A 74 -6.38 14.38 -3.77
C THR A 74 -6.09 13.00 -4.34
#